data_AF-A0A9P7FIQ2-F1
#
_entry.id   AF-A0A9P7FIQ2-F1
#
_cell.length_a   1.000
_cell.length_b   1.000
_cell.length_c   1.000
_cell.angle_alpha   90.00
_cell.angle_beta   90.00
_cell.angle_gamma   90.00
#
_symmetry.space_group_name_H-M   'P 1'
#
loop_
_entity.id
_entity.type
_entity.pdbx_description
1 polymer ?
#
loop_
_entity_poly.entity_id
_entity_poly.type
_entity_poly.pdbx_seq_one_letter_code
_entity_poly.pdbx_strand_id
1 'polypeptide(L)'
;MEDPNLAVRPDFASQEHEASRRQLVEEGLSNENAARTLAALWTLANNAEKDRWALRQRRMIEARQREEDEEEERQQQRKEEEETARLEERKKNKTKYAPIMKSGDYCELHYFTNRGLEDAKLSNLIAEPEAMVMLPAADGLHSWIPAAAVKDPKAAPVVKDENLSWEEFNEAAPRMITMMKLYDWPDDRTDMHIQFWSALQTHRWRHSPDQLKQRALLLYQSQQR
;
A
#
# COMPACT_ATOMS: atom_id res chain seq x y z
N MET A 1 40.57 17.84 -3.14
CA MET A 1 40.84 18.83 -4.20
C MET A 1 40.25 20.14 -3.72
N GLU A 2 41.04 21.19 -3.61
CA GLU A 2 40.58 22.49 -3.09
C GLU A 2 39.66 23.19 -4.11
N ASP A 3 38.66 23.93 -3.61
CA ASP A 3 37.71 24.67 -4.44
C ASP A 3 38.40 25.86 -5.14
N PRO A 4 38.54 25.87 -6.48
CA PRO A 4 39.16 26.97 -7.21
C PRO A 4 38.37 28.27 -7.10
N ASN A 5 37.12 28.23 -6.62
CA ASN A 5 36.36 29.45 -6.28
C ASN A 5 36.87 30.14 -5.02
N LEU A 6 37.58 29.42 -4.14
CA LEU A 6 38.19 29.96 -2.93
C LEU A 6 39.64 30.42 -3.15
N ALA A 7 40.22 30.15 -4.33
CA ALA A 7 41.57 30.54 -4.66
C ALA A 7 41.70 32.07 -4.83
N VAL A 8 42.55 32.68 -4.02
CA VAL A 8 42.90 34.11 -4.11
C VAL A 8 44.10 34.27 -5.04
N ARG A 9 44.06 35.27 -5.92
CA ARG A 9 45.17 35.57 -6.83
C ARG A 9 46.41 35.99 -6.03
N PRO A 10 47.57 35.34 -6.21
CA PRO A 10 48.81 35.76 -5.58
C PRO A 10 49.23 37.18 -6.01
N ASP A 11 49.89 37.91 -5.11
CA ASP A 11 50.48 39.21 -5.45
C ASP A 11 51.81 39.01 -6.20
N PHE A 12 51.72 38.90 -7.53
CA PHE A 12 52.89 38.72 -8.39
C PHE A 12 53.84 39.93 -8.44
N ALA A 13 53.54 41.05 -7.76
CA ALA A 13 54.48 42.15 -7.58
C ALA A 13 55.37 41.99 -6.33
N SER A 14 55.03 41.07 -5.42
CA SER A 14 55.77 40.82 -4.18
C SER A 14 57.18 40.27 -4.43
N GLN A 15 58.04 40.33 -3.42
CA GLN A 15 59.41 39.82 -3.52
C GLN A 15 59.46 38.29 -3.69
N GLU A 16 58.44 37.56 -3.22
CA GLU A 16 58.35 36.10 -3.31
C GLU A 16 58.30 35.60 -4.77
N HIS A 17 57.77 36.42 -5.69
CA HIS A 17 57.67 36.10 -7.12
C HIS A 17 58.78 36.73 -7.98
N GLU A 18 59.81 37.32 -7.36
CA GLU A 18 60.91 37.98 -8.09
C GLU A 18 61.62 37.02 -9.04
N ALA A 19 61.85 35.77 -8.63
CA ALA A 19 62.47 34.75 -9.47
C ALA A 19 61.63 34.43 -10.72
N SER A 20 60.30 34.35 -10.57
CA SER A 20 59.36 34.13 -11.68
C SER A 20 59.29 35.34 -12.63
N ARG A 21 59.42 36.56 -12.10
CA ARG A 21 59.47 37.78 -12.93
C ARG A 21 60.79 37.92 -13.67
N ARG A 22 61.92 37.54 -13.05
CA ARG A 22 63.27 37.68 -13.63
C ARG A 22 63.40 36.99 -14.98
N GLN A 23 62.81 35.80 -15.13
CA GLN A 23 62.79 35.06 -16.41
C GLN A 23 62.13 35.87 -17.54
N LEU A 24 61.01 36.53 -17.26
CA LEU A 24 60.30 37.37 -18.24
C LEU A 24 61.03 38.70 -18.50
N VAL A 25 61.73 39.23 -17.51
CA VAL A 25 62.54 40.45 -17.65
C VAL A 25 63.77 40.21 -18.51
N GLU A 26 64.41 39.05 -18.39
CA GLU A 26 65.52 38.63 -19.28
C GLU A 26 65.08 38.51 -20.75
N GLU A 27 63.80 38.23 -21.00
CA GLU A 27 63.18 38.23 -22.33
C GLU A 27 62.75 39.63 -22.82
N GLY A 28 63.08 40.69 -22.08
CA GLY A 28 62.88 42.08 -22.49
C GLY A 28 61.58 42.74 -21.99
N LEU A 29 60.80 42.07 -21.12
CA LEU A 29 59.64 42.69 -20.48
C LEU A 29 60.07 43.59 -19.31
N SER A 30 59.36 44.69 -19.08
CA SER A 30 59.51 45.45 -17.84
C SER A 30 59.03 44.60 -16.65
N ASN A 31 59.58 44.85 -15.46
CA ASN A 31 59.20 44.14 -14.23
C ASN A 31 57.68 44.23 -13.96
N GLU A 32 57.08 45.39 -14.25
CA GLU A 32 55.62 45.58 -14.15
C GLU A 32 54.86 44.73 -15.17
N ASN A 33 55.33 44.67 -16.42
CA ASN A 33 54.71 43.85 -17.46
C ASN A 33 54.87 42.34 -17.16
N ALA A 34 56.00 41.91 -16.61
CA ALA A 34 56.22 40.54 -16.16
C ALA A 34 55.22 40.13 -15.06
N ALA A 35 54.99 40.99 -14.06
CA ALA A 35 54.00 40.75 -13.01
C ALA A 35 52.57 40.65 -13.58
N ARG A 36 52.21 41.53 -14.54
CA ARG A 36 50.90 41.52 -15.21
C ARG A 36 50.68 40.26 -16.04
N THR A 37 51.70 39.79 -16.76
CA THR A 37 51.65 38.55 -17.54
C THR A 37 51.43 37.34 -16.63
N LEU A 38 52.16 37.23 -15.51
CA LEU A 38 51.97 36.13 -14.54
C LEU A 38 50.57 36.16 -13.92
N ALA A 39 50.06 37.34 -13.57
CA ALA A 39 48.71 37.51 -13.07
C ALA A 39 47.65 37.07 -14.11
N ALA A 40 47.84 37.41 -15.39
CA ALA A 40 46.94 37.02 -16.47
C ALA A 40 46.95 35.50 -16.71
N LEU A 41 48.13 34.88 -16.73
CA LEU A 41 48.27 33.43 -16.88
C LEU A 41 47.63 32.67 -15.71
N TRP A 42 47.81 33.16 -14.48
CA TRP A 42 47.15 32.59 -13.31
C TRP A 42 45.62 32.70 -13.42
N THR A 43 45.08 33.85 -13.85
CA THR A 43 43.64 34.02 -14.04
C THR A 43 43.08 33.08 -15.09
N LEU A 44 43.77 32.88 -16.21
CA LEU A 44 43.37 31.92 -17.25
C LEU A 44 43.34 30.48 -16.70
N ALA A 45 44.40 30.08 -16.00
CA ALA A 45 44.50 28.74 -15.41
C ALA A 45 43.42 28.50 -14.34
N ASN A 46 43.19 29.49 -13.46
CA ASN A 46 42.18 29.40 -12.42
C ASN A 46 40.75 29.35 -13.01
N ASN A 47 40.47 30.13 -14.05
CA ASN A 47 39.18 30.08 -14.75
C ASN A 47 38.94 28.70 -15.39
N ALA A 48 39.95 28.13 -16.05
CA ALA A 48 39.84 26.78 -16.60
C ALA A 48 39.59 25.72 -15.51
N GLU A 49 40.18 25.87 -14.32
CA GLU A 49 39.90 24.95 -13.21
C GLU A 49 38.50 25.14 -12.63
N LYS A 50 37.98 26.37 -12.57
CA LYS A 50 36.58 26.64 -12.20
C LYS A 50 35.59 25.99 -13.16
N ASP A 51 35.86 26.05 -14.47
CA ASP A 51 35.02 25.40 -15.48
C ASP A 51 35.01 23.87 -15.31
N ARG A 52 36.19 23.27 -15.08
CA ARG A 52 36.31 21.84 -14.77
C ARG A 52 35.58 21.47 -13.50
N TRP A 53 35.67 22.31 -12.46
CA TRP A 53 34.94 22.12 -11.21
C TRP A 53 33.43 22.17 -11.42
N ALA A 54 32.92 23.16 -12.15
CA ALA A 54 31.50 23.30 -12.44
C ALA A 54 30.95 22.08 -13.20
N LEU A 55 31.73 21.54 -14.17
CA LEU A 55 31.35 20.31 -14.88
C LEU A 55 31.29 19.10 -13.95
N ARG A 56 32.25 18.96 -13.02
CA ARG A 56 32.23 17.87 -12.01
C ARG A 56 30.99 17.97 -11.12
N GLN A 57 30.67 19.17 -10.62
CA GLN A 57 29.49 19.40 -9.78
C GLN A 57 28.19 19.08 -10.54
N ARG A 58 28.07 19.55 -11.78
CA ARG A 58 26.90 19.25 -12.62
C ARG A 58 26.70 17.75 -12.83
N ARG A 59 27.78 17.02 -13.14
CA ARG A 59 27.73 15.55 -13.29
C ARG A 59 27.28 14.84 -12.02
N MET A 60 27.74 15.29 -10.84
CA MET A 60 27.29 14.71 -9.57
C MET A 60 25.81 14.99 -9.29
N ILE A 61 25.34 16.20 -9.59
CA ILE A 61 23.93 16.57 -9.44
C ILE A 61 23.07 15.74 -10.41
N GLU A 62 23.45 15.66 -11.69
CA GLU A 62 22.73 14.86 -12.68
C GLU A 62 22.74 13.36 -12.34
N ALA A 63 23.86 12.82 -11.84
CA ALA A 63 23.93 11.43 -11.41
C ALA A 63 23.01 11.16 -10.21
N ARG A 64 23.02 12.05 -9.22
CA ARG A 64 22.14 11.96 -8.06
C ARG A 64 20.66 12.05 -8.47
N GLN A 65 20.31 12.95 -9.37
CA GLN A 65 18.95 13.07 -9.91
C GLN A 65 18.52 11.78 -10.61
N ARG A 66 19.38 11.18 -11.43
CA ARG A 66 19.07 9.88 -12.06
C ARG A 66 18.88 8.78 -11.04
N GLU A 67 19.72 8.72 -10.01
CA GLU A 67 19.56 7.74 -8.92
C GLU A 67 18.23 7.91 -8.18
N GLU A 68 17.82 9.17 -7.92
CA GLU A 68 16.54 9.52 -7.32
C GLU A 68 15.36 9.12 -8.24
N ASP A 69 15.40 9.50 -9.52
CA ASP A 69 14.38 9.16 -10.53
C ASP A 69 14.24 7.62 -10.72
N GLU A 70 15.37 6.90 -10.80
CA GLU A 70 15.37 5.45 -10.93
C GLU A 70 14.82 4.76 -9.67
N GLU A 71 15.08 5.30 -8.47
CA GLU A 71 14.49 4.77 -7.24
C GLU A 71 12.98 5.03 -7.19
N GLU A 72 12.53 6.22 -7.59
CA GLU A 72 11.10 6.53 -7.71
C GLU A 72 10.39 5.59 -8.70
N GLU A 73 11.00 5.33 -9.85
CA GLU A 73 10.47 4.39 -10.84
C GLU A 73 10.41 2.97 -10.27
N ARG A 74 11.46 2.50 -9.59
CA ARG A 74 11.45 1.19 -8.91
C ARG A 74 10.36 1.10 -7.84
N GLN A 75 10.16 2.16 -7.05
CA GLN A 75 9.10 2.20 -6.04
C GLN A 75 7.71 2.15 -6.69
N GLN A 76 7.53 2.86 -7.79
CA GLN A 76 6.28 2.87 -8.53
C GLN A 76 5.98 1.49 -9.14
N GLN A 77 6.96 0.87 -9.79
CA GLN A 77 6.82 -0.49 -10.33
C GLN A 77 6.49 -1.51 -9.23
N ARG A 78 7.13 -1.43 -8.06
CA ARG A 78 6.81 -2.30 -6.91
C ARG A 78 5.35 -2.14 -6.46
N LYS A 79 4.84 -0.91 -6.39
CA LYS A 79 3.44 -0.66 -6.00
C LYS A 79 2.46 -1.22 -7.05
N GLU A 80 2.76 -1.04 -8.33
CA GLU A 80 1.95 -1.58 -9.42
C GLU A 80 1.96 -3.11 -9.42
N GLU A 81 3.12 -3.73 -9.17
CA GLU A 81 3.25 -5.18 -9.02
C GLU A 81 2.47 -5.69 -7.79
N GLU A 82 2.54 -4.99 -6.65
CA GLU A 82 1.79 -5.37 -5.46
C GLU A 82 0.27 -5.26 -5.68
N GLU A 83 -0.19 -4.17 -6.31
CA GLU A 83 -1.61 -3.99 -6.63
C GLU A 83 -2.11 -5.02 -7.66
N THR A 84 -1.32 -5.33 -8.67
CA THR A 84 -1.66 -6.39 -9.64
C THR A 84 -1.68 -7.77 -8.98
N ALA A 85 -0.72 -8.08 -8.10
CA ALA A 85 -0.70 -9.32 -7.32
C ALA A 85 -1.92 -9.42 -6.39
N ARG A 86 -2.30 -8.33 -5.71
CA ARG A 86 -3.51 -8.26 -4.88
C ARG A 86 -4.76 -8.50 -5.72
N LEU A 87 -4.84 -7.92 -6.91
CA LEU A 87 -5.97 -8.12 -7.82
C LEU A 87 -6.05 -9.57 -8.32
N GLU A 88 -4.92 -10.19 -8.67
CA GLU A 88 -4.83 -11.59 -9.07
C GLU A 88 -5.18 -12.55 -7.92
N GLU A 89 -4.68 -12.32 -6.71
CA GLU A 89 -5.08 -13.07 -5.51
C GLU A 89 -6.57 -12.93 -5.23
N ARG A 90 -7.11 -11.71 -5.34
CA ARG A 90 -8.55 -11.47 -5.24
C ARG A 90 -9.31 -12.29 -6.27
N LYS A 91 -8.89 -12.31 -7.55
CA LYS A 91 -9.52 -13.11 -8.62
C LYS A 91 -9.47 -14.61 -8.34
N LYS A 92 -8.33 -15.14 -7.91
CA LYS A 92 -8.14 -16.57 -7.63
C LYS A 92 -8.92 -17.04 -6.40
N ASN A 93 -9.09 -16.17 -5.41
CA ASN A 93 -9.69 -16.51 -4.11
C ASN A 93 -11.14 -15.99 -3.96
N LYS A 94 -11.78 -15.46 -5.01
CA LYS A 94 -13.15 -14.90 -4.94
C LYS A 94 -14.16 -15.86 -4.30
N THR A 95 -13.97 -17.17 -4.45
CA THR A 95 -15.03 -18.16 -4.23
C THR A 95 -14.73 -19.21 -3.17
N LYS A 96 -13.63 -19.12 -2.42
CA LYS A 96 -13.23 -20.25 -1.56
C LYS A 96 -14.16 -20.47 -0.36
N TYR A 97 -14.77 -19.40 0.18
CA TYR A 97 -15.56 -19.48 1.42
C TYR A 97 -16.81 -18.58 1.49
N ALA A 98 -17.14 -17.84 0.42
CA ALA A 98 -18.30 -16.94 0.39
C ALA A 98 -19.22 -17.28 -0.78
N PRO A 99 -20.55 -17.10 -0.65
CA PRO A 99 -21.47 -17.24 -1.77
C PRO A 99 -21.05 -16.34 -2.94
N ILE A 100 -21.17 -16.86 -4.16
CA ILE A 100 -20.99 -16.07 -5.38
C ILE A 100 -22.16 -15.08 -5.44
N MET A 101 -21.91 -13.82 -5.10
CA MET A 101 -22.86 -12.74 -5.34
C MET A 101 -22.76 -12.34 -6.81
N LYS A 102 -23.64 -12.87 -7.65
CA LYS A 102 -23.82 -12.33 -9.00
C LYS A 102 -24.22 -10.87 -8.87
N SER A 103 -23.64 -10.01 -9.71
CA SER A 103 -23.76 -8.54 -9.64
C SER A 103 -25.21 -8.11 -9.35
N GLY A 104 -25.46 -7.77 -8.08
CA GLY A 104 -26.73 -7.23 -7.61
C GLY A 104 -27.77 -8.18 -7.02
N ASP A 105 -27.53 -9.49 -6.90
CA ASP A 105 -28.47 -10.38 -6.21
C ASP A 105 -28.18 -10.41 -4.70
N TYR A 106 -29.13 -9.96 -3.89
CA TYR A 106 -29.02 -10.03 -2.43
C TYR A 106 -29.00 -11.49 -1.97
N CYS A 107 -28.13 -11.81 -1.01
CA CYS A 107 -28.14 -13.09 -0.30
C CYS A 107 -28.25 -12.84 1.21
N GLU A 108 -28.81 -13.81 1.95
CA GLU A 108 -28.99 -13.71 3.40
C GLU A 108 -27.66 -13.43 4.11
N LEU A 109 -27.68 -12.51 5.08
CA LEU A 109 -26.52 -12.11 5.87
C LEU A 109 -25.92 -13.27 6.66
N HIS A 110 -26.71 -14.32 6.93
CA HIS A 110 -26.27 -15.52 7.61
C HIS A 110 -24.96 -16.09 7.04
N TYR A 111 -24.77 -16.07 5.72
CA TYR A 111 -23.57 -16.57 5.07
C TYR A 111 -22.28 -15.82 5.44
N PHE A 112 -22.41 -14.60 5.95
CA PHE A 112 -21.28 -13.77 6.36
C PHE A 112 -21.06 -13.75 7.88
N THR A 113 -21.90 -14.44 8.65
CA THR A 113 -21.69 -14.62 10.10
C THR A 113 -20.51 -15.58 10.35
N ASN A 114 -19.93 -15.54 11.55
CA ASN A 114 -18.91 -16.53 11.94
C ASN A 114 -19.43 -17.95 11.78
N ARG A 115 -20.68 -18.20 12.21
CA ARG A 115 -21.34 -19.49 12.08
C ARG A 115 -21.48 -19.93 10.63
N GLY A 116 -21.99 -19.06 9.76
CA GLY A 116 -22.15 -19.36 8.34
C GLY A 116 -20.82 -19.66 7.64
N LEU A 117 -19.74 -18.95 8.01
CA LEU A 117 -18.40 -19.20 7.48
C LEU A 117 -17.80 -20.53 7.99
N GLU A 118 -18.05 -20.89 9.26
CA GLU A 118 -17.66 -22.20 9.80
C GLU A 118 -18.42 -23.34 9.12
N ASP A 119 -19.73 -23.19 8.93
CA ASP A 119 -20.57 -24.14 8.22
C ASP A 119 -20.07 -24.34 6.77
N ALA A 120 -19.71 -23.26 6.08
CA ALA A 120 -19.12 -23.32 4.73
C ALA A 120 -17.75 -24.02 4.70
N LYS A 121 -16.88 -23.76 5.69
CA LYS A 121 -15.59 -24.44 5.83
C LYS A 121 -15.76 -25.94 6.05
N LEU A 122 -16.64 -26.32 6.98
CA LEU A 122 -16.93 -27.72 7.29
C LEU A 122 -17.50 -28.45 6.07
N SER A 123 -18.40 -27.80 5.32
CA SER A 123 -18.98 -28.35 4.09
C SER A 123 -17.92 -28.67 3.02
N ASN A 124 -16.87 -27.86 2.91
CA ASN A 124 -15.76 -28.13 2.00
C ASN A 124 -14.86 -29.29 2.49
N LEU A 125 -14.70 -29.45 3.80
CA LEU A 125 -13.89 -30.53 4.39
C LEU A 125 -14.53 -31.91 4.22
N ILE A 126 -15.86 -31.97 4.17
CA ILE A 126 -16.62 -33.23 4.05
C ILE A 126 -17.01 -33.59 2.62
N ALA A 127 -16.52 -32.85 1.62
CA ALA A 127 -16.87 -33.04 0.22
C ALA A 127 -16.44 -34.42 -0.34
N GLU A 128 -15.42 -35.03 0.25
CA GLU A 128 -14.96 -36.39 -0.07
C GLU A 128 -15.38 -37.34 1.06
N PRO A 129 -16.34 -38.26 0.82
CA PRO A 129 -16.94 -39.07 1.89
C PRO A 129 -15.96 -40.00 2.61
N GLU A 130 -14.89 -40.41 1.93
CA GLU A 130 -13.82 -41.27 2.46
C GLU A 130 -12.71 -40.49 3.18
N ALA A 131 -12.75 -39.16 3.17
CA ALA A 131 -11.76 -38.35 3.87
C ALA A 131 -11.99 -38.39 5.39
N MET A 132 -10.90 -38.34 6.16
CA MET A 132 -10.97 -38.18 7.61
C MET A 132 -10.92 -36.69 7.97
N VAL A 133 -11.88 -36.22 8.74
CA VAL A 133 -11.95 -34.83 9.21
C VAL A 133 -11.60 -34.79 10.69
N MET A 134 -10.71 -33.86 11.04
CA MET A 134 -10.33 -33.61 12.43
C MET A 134 -11.28 -32.56 13.03
N LEU A 135 -12.04 -32.93 14.05
CA LEU A 135 -12.95 -32.02 14.77
C LEU A 135 -12.55 -31.89 16.25
N PRO A 136 -12.79 -30.71 16.87
CA PRO A 136 -12.68 -30.57 18.31
C PRO A 136 -13.70 -31.48 19.01
N ALA A 137 -13.24 -32.29 19.95
CA ALA A 137 -14.08 -33.08 20.83
C ALA A 137 -14.36 -32.31 22.14
N ALA A 138 -15.41 -32.74 22.87
CA ALA A 138 -15.88 -32.07 24.08
C ALA A 138 -14.85 -32.10 25.24
N ASP A 139 -13.85 -32.97 25.16
CA ASP A 139 -12.74 -33.11 26.12
C ASP A 139 -11.55 -32.18 25.80
N GLY A 140 -11.65 -31.37 24.74
CA GLY A 140 -10.57 -30.51 24.27
C GLY A 140 -9.50 -31.23 23.45
N LEU A 141 -9.66 -32.54 23.21
CA LEU A 141 -8.85 -33.30 22.26
C LEU A 141 -9.44 -33.21 20.84
N HIS A 142 -8.66 -33.55 19.83
CA HIS A 142 -9.15 -33.65 18.46
C HIS A 142 -9.54 -35.09 18.12
N SER A 143 -10.74 -35.28 17.55
CA SER A 143 -11.22 -36.57 17.06
C SER A 143 -11.13 -36.62 15.54
N TRP A 144 -10.68 -37.76 15.01
CA TRP A 144 -10.69 -38.05 13.58
C TRP A 144 -11.93 -38.87 13.26
N ILE A 145 -12.84 -38.31 12.46
CA ILE A 145 -14.05 -39.01 12.03
C ILE A 145 -14.16 -39.01 10.50
N PRO A 146 -14.74 -40.06 9.89
CA PRO A 146 -15.03 -40.06 8.46
C PRO A 146 -15.95 -38.89 8.11
N ALA A 147 -15.67 -38.21 6.99
CA ALA A 147 -16.47 -37.11 6.48
C ALA A 147 -17.96 -37.48 6.36
N ALA A 148 -18.26 -38.71 5.92
CA ALA A 148 -19.63 -39.22 5.82
C ALA A 148 -20.39 -39.31 7.16
N ALA A 149 -19.69 -39.31 8.30
CA ALA A 149 -20.31 -39.34 9.63
C ALA A 149 -20.60 -37.92 10.19
N VAL A 150 -20.05 -36.87 9.57
CA VAL A 150 -20.32 -35.48 9.93
C VAL A 150 -21.68 -35.08 9.37
N LYS A 151 -22.54 -34.45 10.17
CA LYS A 151 -23.78 -33.87 9.66
C LYS A 151 -23.45 -32.79 8.63
N ASP A 152 -24.02 -32.91 7.43
CA ASP A 152 -23.81 -31.93 6.37
C ASP A 152 -24.30 -30.54 6.82
N PRO A 153 -23.41 -29.54 6.98
CA PRO A 153 -23.80 -28.19 7.35
C PRO A 153 -24.67 -27.53 6.27
N LYS A 154 -24.58 -27.95 5.00
CA LYS A 154 -25.50 -27.47 3.94
C LYS A 154 -26.95 -27.91 4.16
N ALA A 155 -27.20 -28.93 4.99
CA ALA A 155 -28.54 -29.34 5.38
C ALA A 155 -29.13 -28.47 6.50
N ALA A 156 -28.31 -27.65 7.19
CA ALA A 156 -28.81 -26.70 8.16
C ALA A 156 -29.55 -25.55 7.45
N PRO A 157 -30.74 -25.15 7.93
CA PRO A 157 -31.49 -24.07 7.30
C PRO A 157 -30.75 -22.74 7.49
N VAL A 158 -30.60 -22.01 6.37
CA VAL A 158 -30.09 -20.63 6.36
C VAL A 158 -30.95 -19.77 7.26
N VAL A 159 -30.33 -19.06 8.20
CA VAL A 159 -31.04 -18.13 9.09
C VAL A 159 -31.46 -16.92 8.28
N LYS A 160 -32.75 -16.61 8.28
CA LYS A 160 -33.26 -15.37 7.67
C LYS A 160 -32.77 -14.15 8.45
N ASP A 161 -32.47 -13.04 7.78
CA ASP A 161 -31.93 -11.85 8.46
C ASP A 161 -32.75 -11.35 9.66
N GLU A 162 -34.09 -11.41 9.59
CA GLU A 162 -34.99 -11.00 10.70
C GLU A 162 -34.86 -11.85 11.97
N ASN A 163 -34.18 -13.00 11.87
CA ASN A 163 -33.91 -13.93 12.96
C ASN A 163 -32.45 -13.94 13.37
N LEU A 164 -31.59 -13.09 12.80
CA LEU A 164 -30.22 -12.92 13.27
C LEU A 164 -30.19 -12.27 14.65
N SER A 165 -29.15 -12.57 15.43
CA SER A 165 -28.79 -11.73 16.57
C SER A 165 -28.14 -10.43 16.09
N TRP A 166 -28.05 -9.45 16.98
CA TRP A 166 -27.34 -8.22 16.67
C TRP A 166 -25.83 -8.43 16.53
N GLU A 167 -25.29 -9.38 17.26
CA GLU A 167 -23.90 -9.81 17.15
C GLU A 167 -23.65 -10.40 15.77
N GLU A 168 -24.50 -11.32 15.31
CA GLU A 168 -24.44 -11.92 13.97
C GLU A 168 -24.60 -10.85 12.88
N PHE A 169 -25.54 -9.92 13.04
CA PHE A 169 -25.71 -8.80 12.11
C PHE A 169 -24.45 -7.93 12.02
N ASN A 170 -23.85 -7.60 13.17
CA ASN A 170 -22.63 -6.78 13.25
C ASN A 170 -21.39 -7.48 12.67
N GLU A 171 -21.35 -8.82 12.69
CA GLU A 171 -20.34 -9.59 11.97
C GLU A 171 -20.59 -9.56 10.46
N ALA A 172 -21.83 -9.85 10.06
CA ALA A 172 -22.20 -10.11 8.68
C ALA A 172 -22.23 -8.84 7.80
N ALA A 173 -22.82 -7.75 8.28
CA ALA A 173 -22.99 -6.52 7.52
C ALA A 173 -21.67 -5.97 6.93
N PRO A 174 -20.61 -5.70 7.72
CA PRO A 174 -19.35 -5.19 7.17
C PRO A 174 -18.66 -6.17 6.21
N ARG A 175 -18.81 -7.49 6.45
CA ARG A 175 -18.30 -8.52 5.55
C ARG A 175 -19.03 -8.52 4.23
N MET A 176 -20.36 -8.40 4.23
CA MET A 176 -21.15 -8.31 3.01
C MET A 176 -20.79 -7.05 2.20
N ILE A 177 -20.58 -5.89 2.83
CA ILE A 177 -20.06 -4.69 2.15
C ILE A 177 -18.71 -4.97 1.49
N THR A 178 -17.79 -5.64 2.19
CA THR A 178 -16.49 -6.00 1.63
C THR A 178 -16.63 -6.90 0.40
N MET A 179 -17.60 -7.83 0.44
CA MET A 179 -17.89 -8.73 -0.67
C MET A 179 -18.58 -8.03 -1.84
N MET A 180 -19.47 -7.08 -1.60
CA MET A 180 -20.06 -6.23 -2.65
C MET A 180 -18.96 -5.52 -3.44
N LYS A 181 -17.99 -4.90 -2.75
CA LYS A 181 -16.82 -4.27 -3.38
C LYS A 181 -15.95 -5.27 -4.12
N LEU A 182 -15.73 -6.47 -3.56
CA LEU A 182 -14.93 -7.52 -4.19
C LEU A 182 -15.56 -8.08 -5.48
N TYR A 183 -16.89 -8.06 -5.55
CA TYR A 183 -17.68 -8.47 -6.71
C TYR A 183 -18.09 -7.31 -7.61
N ASP A 184 -17.43 -6.15 -7.46
CA ASP A 184 -17.59 -4.99 -8.34
C ASP A 184 -19.07 -4.54 -8.44
N TRP A 185 -19.79 -4.59 -7.31
CA TRP A 185 -21.12 -3.97 -7.24
C TRP A 185 -21.00 -2.46 -7.43
N PRO A 186 -22.00 -1.80 -8.05
CA PRO A 186 -22.00 -0.35 -8.21
C PRO A 186 -21.76 0.39 -6.88
N ASP A 187 -20.91 1.41 -6.89
CA ASP A 187 -20.51 2.15 -5.68
C ASP A 187 -21.72 2.80 -4.99
N ASP A 188 -22.66 3.36 -5.77
CA ASP A 188 -23.92 3.93 -5.25
C ASP A 188 -24.74 2.90 -4.47
N ARG A 189 -24.83 1.66 -4.97
CA ARG A 189 -25.52 0.57 -4.30
C ARG A 189 -24.78 0.14 -3.03
N THR A 190 -23.45 0.08 -3.07
CA THR A 190 -22.64 -0.26 -1.90
C THR A 190 -22.78 0.82 -0.81
N ASP A 191 -22.73 2.09 -1.20
CA ASP A 191 -22.89 3.23 -0.30
C ASP A 191 -24.28 3.28 0.33
N MET A 192 -25.33 2.94 -0.41
CA MET A 192 -26.67 2.78 0.16
C MET A 192 -26.70 1.76 1.30
N HIS A 193 -26.06 0.60 1.14
CA HIS A 193 -26.00 -0.41 2.20
C HIS A 193 -25.14 0.05 3.39
N ILE A 194 -24.01 0.70 3.13
CA ILE A 194 -23.17 1.30 4.18
C ILE A 194 -24.00 2.28 5.02
N GLN A 195 -24.70 3.22 4.37
CA GLN A 195 -25.51 4.21 5.06
C GLN A 195 -26.65 3.55 5.83
N PHE A 196 -27.38 2.64 5.19
CA PHE A 196 -28.53 1.96 5.78
C PHE A 196 -28.15 1.15 7.02
N TRP A 197 -27.16 0.27 6.93
CA TRP A 197 -26.74 -0.58 8.05
C TRP A 197 -26.07 0.22 9.16
N SER A 198 -25.28 1.25 8.83
CA SER A 198 -24.72 2.16 9.85
C SER A 198 -25.82 2.90 10.61
N ALA A 199 -26.89 3.32 9.91
CA ALA A 199 -28.03 3.97 10.54
C ALA A 199 -28.76 3.02 11.51
N LEU A 200 -28.93 1.74 11.16
CA LEU A 200 -29.53 0.74 12.06
C LEU A 200 -28.68 0.49 13.30
N GLN A 201 -27.36 0.36 13.14
CA GLN A 201 -26.41 0.10 14.22
C GLN A 201 -26.31 1.27 15.21
N THR A 202 -26.53 2.50 14.76
CA THR A 202 -26.47 3.72 15.58
C THR A 202 -27.86 4.21 16.00
N HIS A 203 -28.93 3.54 15.57
CA HIS A 203 -30.29 3.95 15.86
C HIS A 203 -30.58 3.82 17.37
N ARG A 204 -31.33 4.78 17.94
CA ARG A 204 -31.72 4.78 19.36
C ARG A 204 -32.37 3.48 19.84
N TRP A 205 -33.06 2.74 18.97
CA TRP A 205 -33.69 1.47 19.32
C TRP A 205 -32.69 0.33 19.48
N ARG A 206 -31.53 0.38 18.82
CA ARG A 206 -30.44 -0.58 19.01
C ARG A 206 -29.91 -0.58 20.45
N HIS A 207 -29.89 0.60 21.06
CA HIS A 207 -29.40 0.82 22.43
C HIS A 207 -30.54 0.87 23.46
N SER A 208 -31.76 0.56 23.07
CA SER A 208 -32.89 0.52 24.00
C SER A 208 -32.80 -0.75 24.88
N PRO A 209 -33.18 -0.69 26.17
CA PRO A 209 -33.32 -1.90 26.99
C PRO A 209 -34.46 -2.82 26.51
N ASP A 210 -35.34 -2.32 25.64
CA ASP A 210 -36.45 -3.07 25.07
C ASP A 210 -36.00 -3.91 23.85
N GLN A 211 -36.01 -5.24 24.03
CA GLN A 211 -35.62 -6.18 22.97
C GLN A 211 -36.54 -6.16 21.75
N LEU A 212 -37.82 -5.77 21.89
CA LEU A 212 -38.74 -5.68 20.76
C LEU A 212 -38.34 -4.54 19.82
N LYS A 213 -37.90 -3.41 20.39
CA LYS A 213 -37.38 -2.28 19.60
C LYS A 213 -36.10 -2.65 18.85
N GLN A 214 -35.20 -3.38 19.51
CA GLN A 214 -34.01 -3.91 18.88
C GLN A 214 -34.36 -4.88 17.73
N ARG A 215 -35.32 -5.79 17.95
CA ARG A 215 -35.76 -6.76 16.93
C ARG A 215 -36.50 -6.10 15.77
N ALA A 216 -37.27 -5.04 16.02
CA ALA A 216 -37.98 -4.30 14.98
C ALA A 216 -37.04 -3.73 13.91
N LEU A 217 -35.80 -3.37 14.27
CA LEU A 217 -34.81 -2.88 13.31
C LEU A 217 -34.32 -3.98 12.37
N LEU A 218 -34.09 -5.20 12.87
CA LEU A 218 -33.69 -6.34 12.04
C LEU A 218 -34.83 -6.79 11.12
N LEU A 219 -36.08 -6.74 11.62
CA LEU A 219 -37.26 -6.97 10.78
C LEU A 219 -37.40 -5.90 9.69
N TYR A 220 -37.15 -4.64 10.01
CA TYR A 220 -37.16 -3.57 9.01
C TYR A 220 -36.09 -3.79 7.95
N GLN A 221 -34.89 -4.17 8.37
CA GLN A 221 -33.80 -4.52 7.47
C GLN A 221 -34.14 -5.69 6.54
N SER A 222 -34.79 -6.74 7.03
CA SER A 222 -35.17 -7.88 6.17
C SER A 222 -36.19 -7.52 5.08
N GLN A 223 -36.95 -6.45 5.28
CA GLN A 223 -37.95 -5.97 4.32
C GLN A 223 -37.39 -5.00 3.28
N GLN A 224 -36.25 -4.35 3.56
CA GLN A 224 -35.66 -3.29 2.72
C GLN A 224 -34.47 -3.78 1.87
N ARG A 225 -34.38 -5.09 1.62
CA ARG A 225 -33.29 -5.75 0.87
C ARG A 225 -33.30 -5.41 -0.62
#